data_AF-A0A4Y7KRZ4-F1
#
_entry.id   AF-A0A4Y7KRZ4-F1
#
_cell.length_a   1.000
_cell.length_b   1.000
_cell.length_c   1.000
_cell.angle_alpha   90.00
_cell.angle_beta   90.00
_cell.angle_gamma   90.00
#
_symmetry.space_group_name_H-M   'P 1'
#
loop_
_entity.id
_entity.type
_entity.pdbx_description
1 polymer ?
#
loop_
_entity_poly.entity_id
_entity_poly.type
_entity_poly.pdbx_seq_one_letter_code
_entity_poly.pdbx_strand_id
1 'polypeptide(L)'
;MTAEEREDQSDSSLPDIGNADVIIPNDEKAEAQKKNRKKLLLKEAKKARNRGVCYMSRIPPQMDPVKLRQVLSQYGEIDRIYLVPETKQLPQQVNRKKAGDFRGQGFSEGWEEKSSFFYDIWNIKYLSKFKWEDLTEEIAYKHALREQKLTLEISAAKRERNFYTDKVDKSKGLTVIQERVKVVQKQKVQEQSSEINSDPQVDQQEPKVIPQFQQTRPVKDDSAQTKLRMSRDVLAGVFGGK
;
A
#
# COMPACT_ATOMS: atom_id res chain seq x y z
N MET A 1 -56.40 -43.04 45.04
CA MET A 1 -57.56 -42.14 44.86
C MET A 1 -56.97 -40.74 44.86
N THR A 2 -56.78 -40.06 43.75
CA THR A 2 -57.60 -39.94 42.54
C THR A 2 -56.70 -39.59 41.35
N ALA A 3 -57.13 -40.01 40.17
CA ALA A 3 -56.55 -39.70 38.87
C ALA A 3 -56.99 -38.30 38.38
N GLU A 4 -56.56 -37.98 37.16
CA GLU A 4 -56.96 -36.85 36.29
C GLU A 4 -56.23 -35.52 36.55
N GLU A 5 -55.73 -34.77 35.56
CA GLU A 5 -55.78 -34.89 34.10
C GLU A 5 -54.69 -34.00 33.48
N ARG A 6 -54.30 -34.32 32.25
CA ARG A 6 -53.39 -33.52 31.39
C ARG A 6 -54.13 -32.31 30.83
N GLU A 7 -53.41 -31.21 30.63
CA GLU A 7 -53.61 -30.38 29.43
C GLU A 7 -52.24 -30.02 28.82
N ASP A 8 -52.10 -30.35 27.55
CA ASP A 8 -50.96 -30.08 26.68
C ASP A 8 -50.97 -28.61 26.23
N GLN A 9 -49.81 -27.97 26.23
CA GLN A 9 -49.60 -26.74 25.46
C GLN A 9 -48.28 -26.80 24.70
N SER A 10 -48.45 -26.96 23.38
CA SER A 10 -47.45 -26.92 22.33
C SER A 10 -46.81 -25.53 22.23
N ASP A 11 -45.50 -25.44 22.41
CA ASP A 11 -44.70 -24.28 21.99
C ASP A 11 -43.80 -24.69 20.82
N SER A 12 -44.19 -24.27 19.61
CA SER A 12 -43.40 -24.40 18.39
C SER A 12 -43.25 -23.03 17.74
N SER A 13 -42.25 -22.28 18.19
CA SER A 13 -41.89 -20.98 17.62
C SER A 13 -40.47 -21.05 17.05
N LEU A 14 -40.35 -21.37 15.76
CA LEU A 14 -39.14 -21.13 14.97
C LEU A 14 -39.21 -19.71 14.38
N PRO A 15 -38.14 -18.89 14.45
CA PRO A 15 -38.13 -17.59 13.81
C PRO A 15 -37.92 -17.73 12.29
N ASP A 16 -38.77 -16.99 11.57
CA ASP A 16 -38.80 -16.79 10.13
C ASP A 16 -37.44 -16.24 9.62
N ILE A 17 -36.71 -17.05 8.85
CA ILE A 17 -35.48 -16.63 8.17
C ILE A 17 -35.91 -15.91 6.90
N GLY A 18 -36.09 -14.60 7.04
CA GLY A 18 -36.34 -13.69 5.93
C GLY A 18 -35.30 -13.84 4.82
N ASN A 19 -35.81 -13.82 3.59
CA ASN A 19 -35.09 -13.87 2.34
C ASN A 19 -33.86 -12.93 2.33
N ALA A 20 -32.67 -13.51 2.19
CA ALA A 20 -31.47 -12.76 1.88
C ALA A 20 -31.53 -12.31 0.41
N ASP A 21 -31.96 -11.08 0.18
CA ASP A 21 -31.74 -10.39 -1.09
C ASP A 21 -30.24 -10.42 -1.41
N VAL A 22 -29.89 -11.08 -2.51
CA VAL A 22 -28.57 -10.96 -3.13
C VAL A 22 -28.45 -9.53 -3.64
N ILE A 23 -27.83 -8.65 -2.85
CA ILE A 23 -27.45 -7.31 -3.27
C ILE A 23 -26.34 -7.45 -4.31
N ILE A 24 -26.72 -7.52 -5.59
CA ILE A 24 -25.79 -7.35 -6.71
C ILE A 24 -25.30 -5.89 -6.65
N PRO A 25 -24.00 -5.62 -6.45
CA PRO A 25 -23.48 -4.26 -6.43
C PRO A 25 -23.76 -3.59 -7.78
N ASN A 26 -24.37 -2.41 -7.72
CA ASN A 26 -24.85 -1.69 -8.89
C ASN A 26 -23.66 -1.06 -9.65
N ASP A 27 -23.02 -1.83 -10.54
CA ASP A 27 -21.80 -1.48 -11.29
C ASP A 27 -21.93 -0.18 -12.11
N GLU A 28 -23.14 0.14 -12.58
CA GLU A 28 -23.41 1.36 -13.36
C GLU A 28 -23.19 2.64 -12.54
N LYS A 29 -23.54 2.62 -11.24
CA LYS A 29 -23.32 3.76 -10.34
C LYS A 29 -21.83 3.97 -10.09
N ALA A 30 -21.07 2.89 -9.94
CA ALA A 30 -19.61 2.95 -9.77
C ALA A 30 -18.92 3.44 -11.05
N GLU A 31 -19.40 3.04 -12.23
CA GLU A 31 -18.86 3.49 -13.51
C GLU A 31 -19.16 4.97 -13.80
N ALA A 32 -20.38 5.43 -13.48
CA ALA A 32 -20.76 6.84 -13.56
C ALA A 32 -19.92 7.73 -12.62
N GLN A 33 -19.69 7.28 -11.38
CA GLN A 33 -18.80 7.97 -10.44
C GLN A 33 -17.36 8.05 -10.96
N LYS A 34 -16.83 6.96 -11.56
CA LYS A 34 -15.52 6.95 -12.21
C LYS A 34 -15.44 7.95 -13.37
N LYS A 35 -16.48 8.04 -14.21
CA LYS A 35 -16.57 9.00 -15.32
C LYS A 35 -16.59 10.45 -14.82
N ASN A 36 -17.35 10.75 -13.78
CA ASN A 36 -17.40 12.08 -13.17
C ASN A 36 -16.06 12.50 -12.56
N ARG A 37 -15.39 11.59 -11.85
CA ARG A 37 -14.05 11.84 -11.29
C ARG A 37 -13.02 12.12 -12.38
N LYS A 38 -13.02 11.35 -13.47
CA LYS A 38 -12.13 11.59 -14.62
C LYS A 38 -12.36 12.97 -15.24
N LYS A 39 -13.61 13.41 -15.40
CA LYS A 39 -13.94 14.74 -15.91
C LYS A 39 -13.43 15.86 -15.00
N LEU A 40 -13.57 15.70 -13.67
CA LEU A 40 -13.08 16.66 -12.67
C LEU A 40 -11.55 16.77 -12.73
N LEU A 41 -10.84 15.64 -12.73
CA LEU A 41 -9.38 15.60 -12.84
C LEU A 41 -8.88 16.25 -14.13
N LEU A 42 -9.56 16.01 -15.26
CA LEU A 42 -9.19 16.64 -16.53
C LEU A 42 -9.40 18.17 -16.50
N LYS A 43 -10.47 18.64 -15.86
CA LYS A 43 -10.73 20.08 -15.67
C LYS A 43 -9.68 20.71 -14.78
N GLU A 44 -9.30 20.03 -13.70
CA GLU A 44 -8.25 20.47 -12.78
C GLU A 44 -6.87 20.48 -13.47
N ALA A 45 -6.53 19.46 -14.25
CA ALA A 45 -5.29 19.44 -15.03
C ALA A 45 -5.22 20.57 -16.06
N LYS A 46 -6.35 20.89 -16.73
CA LYS A 46 -6.43 22.07 -17.62
C LYS A 46 -6.21 23.37 -16.87
N LYS A 47 -6.78 23.53 -15.67
CA LYS A 47 -6.52 24.69 -14.80
C LYS A 47 -5.05 24.74 -14.40
N ALA A 48 -4.49 23.62 -13.95
CA ALA A 48 -3.10 23.50 -13.51
C ALA A 48 -2.10 23.87 -14.61
N ARG A 49 -2.42 23.61 -15.89
CA ARG A 49 -1.58 24.05 -17.02
C ARG A 49 -1.49 25.58 -17.14
N ASN A 50 -2.55 26.30 -16.81
CA ASN A 50 -2.63 27.75 -16.93
C ASN A 50 -2.23 28.49 -15.64
N ARG A 51 -2.05 27.74 -14.54
CA ARG A 51 -1.56 28.28 -13.27
C ARG A 51 -0.07 28.61 -13.40
N GLY A 52 0.32 29.75 -12.83
CA GLY A 52 1.70 30.19 -12.70
C GLY A 52 2.11 30.33 -11.24
N VAL A 53 3.37 30.70 -11.04
CA VAL A 53 3.93 30.99 -9.70
C VAL A 53 3.94 32.50 -9.46
N CYS A 54 3.57 32.89 -8.25
CA CYS A 54 3.68 34.26 -7.77
C CYS A 54 5.00 34.41 -7.00
N TYR A 55 5.95 35.18 -7.55
CA TYR A 55 7.21 35.48 -6.89
C TYR A 55 7.09 36.78 -6.09
N MET A 56 7.48 36.72 -4.81
CA MET A 56 7.55 37.86 -3.91
C MET A 56 9.01 38.05 -3.48
N SER A 57 9.59 39.22 -3.69
CA SER A 57 11.00 39.46 -3.36
C SER A 57 11.24 39.76 -1.88
N ARG A 58 10.32 40.48 -1.23
CA ARG A 58 10.37 40.84 0.18
C ARG A 58 9.02 40.54 0.81
N ILE A 59 9.04 39.79 1.90
CA ILE A 59 7.85 39.50 2.69
C ILE A 59 7.85 40.42 3.90
N PRO A 60 6.80 41.24 4.08
CA PRO A 60 6.67 42.13 5.22
C PRO A 60 6.93 41.46 6.59
N PRO A 61 7.60 42.17 7.53
CA PRO A 61 8.13 41.59 8.76
C PRO A 61 7.02 41.27 9.76
N GLN A 62 6.90 40.00 10.20
CA GLN A 62 5.81 39.42 11.02
C GLN A 62 4.61 38.86 10.21
N MET A 63 4.67 38.84 8.88
CA MET A 63 3.55 38.36 8.07
C MET A 63 3.61 36.84 7.89
N ASP A 64 2.55 36.16 8.29
CA ASP A 64 2.42 34.71 8.18
C ASP A 64 1.89 34.28 6.80
N PRO A 65 2.22 33.06 6.32
CA PRO A 65 1.64 32.51 5.08
C PRO A 65 0.11 32.44 5.10
N VAL A 66 -0.51 32.36 6.30
CA VAL A 66 -1.97 32.38 6.47
C VAL A 66 -2.52 33.78 6.15
N LYS A 67 -1.90 34.84 6.67
CA LYS A 67 -2.30 36.22 6.39
C LYS A 67 -2.06 36.58 4.92
N LEU A 68 -0.93 36.14 4.36
CA LEU A 68 -0.63 36.24 2.93
C LEU A 68 -1.73 35.61 2.08
N ARG A 69 -2.16 34.40 2.43
CA ARG A 69 -3.28 33.72 1.76
C ARG A 69 -4.56 34.55 1.84
N GLN A 70 -4.92 35.04 3.02
CA GLN A 70 -6.14 35.82 3.20
C GLN A 70 -6.15 37.09 2.35
N VAL A 71 -5.04 37.85 2.36
CA VAL A 71 -4.92 39.09 1.59
C VAL A 71 -4.89 38.82 0.09
N LEU A 72 -4.15 37.80 -0.37
CA LEU A 72 -4.05 37.51 -1.80
C LEU A 72 -5.25 36.72 -2.34
N SER A 73 -6.04 36.08 -1.47
CA SER A 73 -7.25 35.33 -1.86
C SER A 73 -8.30 36.21 -2.53
N GLN A 74 -8.28 37.52 -2.29
CA GLN A 74 -9.18 38.46 -2.97
C GLN A 74 -8.88 38.57 -4.48
N TYR A 75 -7.64 38.30 -4.90
CA TYR A 75 -7.19 38.40 -6.29
C TYR A 75 -7.20 37.05 -7.01
N GLY A 76 -7.20 35.92 -6.29
CA GLY A 76 -7.29 34.61 -6.91
C GLY A 76 -7.12 33.44 -5.95
N GLU A 77 -7.45 32.25 -6.46
CA GLU A 77 -7.23 30.97 -5.75
C GLU A 77 -5.73 30.67 -5.66
N ILE A 78 -5.23 30.51 -4.45
CA ILE A 78 -3.83 30.16 -4.18
C ILE A 78 -3.79 28.71 -3.73
N ASP A 79 -2.99 27.87 -4.37
CA ASP A 79 -2.86 26.47 -3.94
C ASP A 79 -1.80 26.35 -2.85
N ARG A 80 -0.54 26.64 -3.21
CA ARG A 80 0.64 26.39 -2.39
C ARG A 80 1.32 27.70 -2.05
N ILE A 81 1.76 27.83 -0.80
CA ILE A 81 2.58 28.95 -0.34
C ILE A 81 3.81 28.35 0.30
N TYR A 82 4.97 28.77 -0.16
CA TYR A 82 6.24 28.39 0.42
C TYR A 82 6.96 29.64 0.88
N LEU A 83 7.16 29.71 2.18
CA LEU A 83 7.95 30.75 2.80
C LEU A 83 9.05 30.04 3.60
N VAL A 84 10.30 30.35 3.26
CA VAL A 84 11.43 29.87 4.05
C VAL A 84 11.40 30.65 5.37
N PRO A 85 11.26 29.98 6.53
CA PRO A 85 11.32 30.68 7.81
C PRO A 85 12.71 31.30 7.97
N GLU A 86 12.76 32.60 8.27
CA GLU A 86 14.02 33.27 8.58
C GLU A 86 14.61 32.65 9.85
N THR A 87 15.78 32.01 9.73
CA THR A 87 16.48 31.47 10.89
C THR A 87 17.06 32.63 11.71
N LYS A 88 17.13 32.45 13.05
CA LYS A 88 17.54 33.50 14.01
C LYS A 88 18.93 34.12 13.76
N GLN A 89 19.71 33.58 12.82
CA GLN A 89 21.13 33.85 12.57
C GLN A 89 21.39 34.66 11.29
N LEU A 90 20.38 35.10 10.55
CA LEU A 90 20.64 35.95 9.38
C LEU A 90 21.27 37.30 9.81
N PRO A 91 22.40 37.74 9.20
CA PRO A 91 23.04 39.05 9.45
C PRO A 91 22.06 40.23 9.37
N GLN A 92 21.01 40.05 8.56
CA GLN A 92 19.96 41.02 8.31
C GLN A 92 19.08 41.30 9.53
N GLN A 93 18.85 40.32 10.41
CA GLN A 93 18.11 40.52 11.66
C GLN A 93 18.99 41.19 12.73
N VAL A 94 20.27 40.83 12.80
CA VAL A 94 21.22 41.40 13.80
C VAL A 94 21.52 42.87 13.52
N ASN A 95 21.62 43.26 12.25
CA ASN A 95 21.76 44.66 11.87
C ASN A 95 20.45 45.46 12.03
N ARG A 96 19.28 44.82 11.89
CA ARG A 96 17.97 45.46 12.16
C ARG A 96 17.66 45.62 13.65
N LYS A 97 17.99 44.62 14.48
CA LYS A 97 17.86 44.71 15.95
C LYS A 97 18.76 45.79 16.55
N LYS A 98 19.92 46.05 15.92
CA LYS A 98 20.79 47.18 16.26
C LYS A 98 20.25 48.54 15.77
N ALA A 99 19.39 48.56 14.75
CA ALA A 99 18.80 49.76 14.16
C ALA A 99 17.43 50.18 14.77
N GLY A 100 17.07 49.63 15.94
CA GLY A 100 15.92 50.13 16.71
C GLY A 100 14.54 49.71 16.21
N ASP A 101 14.38 48.44 15.82
CA ASP A 101 13.05 47.89 15.51
C ASP A 101 12.16 47.82 16.78
N PHE A 102 10.88 48.11 16.62
CA PHE A 102 9.89 48.46 17.64
C PHE A 102 9.75 47.41 18.78
N ARG A 103 9.94 47.86 20.03
CA ARG A 103 9.73 47.11 21.30
C ARG A 103 8.51 47.66 22.03
N GLY A 104 7.35 47.60 21.38
CA GLY A 104 6.22 48.52 21.60
C GLY A 104 5.69 48.73 23.03
N GLN A 105 5.04 49.88 23.22
CA GLN A 105 4.07 50.18 24.28
C GLN A 105 2.72 50.52 23.60
N GLY A 106 1.63 49.89 24.03
CA GLY A 106 0.31 49.96 23.39
C GLY A 106 -0.47 51.23 23.70
N PHE A 107 -1.37 51.60 22.79
CA PHE A 107 -2.33 52.70 22.96
C PHE A 107 -3.75 52.12 23.05
N SER A 108 -4.53 52.59 24.02
CA SER A 108 -5.83 52.02 24.40
C SER A 108 -7.03 52.54 23.61
N GLU A 109 -6.87 53.60 22.80
CA GLU A 109 -7.98 54.19 22.03
C GLU A 109 -7.45 54.75 20.70
N GLY A 110 -7.99 54.25 19.58
CA GLY A 110 -7.63 54.69 18.23
C GLY A 110 -8.38 53.88 17.17
N TRP A 111 -9.26 54.53 16.41
CA TRP A 111 -10.13 53.91 15.42
C TRP A 111 -9.31 53.30 14.27
N GLU A 112 -9.50 51.98 14.06
CA GLU A 112 -8.81 51.09 13.11
C GLU A 112 -7.27 51.08 13.22
N GLU A 113 -6.75 50.17 14.05
CA GLU A 113 -5.33 49.82 14.06
C GLU A 113 -4.87 49.42 12.65
N LYS A 114 -4.17 50.32 11.97
CA LYS A 114 -3.49 50.03 10.70
C LYS A 114 -2.48 48.92 10.96
N SER A 115 -2.71 47.77 10.33
CA SER A 115 -1.82 46.60 10.38
C SER A 115 -0.35 47.01 10.23
N SER A 116 0.56 46.38 10.98
CA SER A 116 2.00 46.69 10.98
C SER A 116 2.66 46.66 9.59
N PHE A 117 2.00 46.05 8.59
CA PHE A 117 2.47 45.95 7.20
C PHE A 117 1.91 47.01 6.26
N PHE A 118 1.06 47.91 6.76
CA PHE A 118 0.34 48.89 5.95
C PHE A 118 1.27 49.81 5.15
N TYR A 119 2.44 50.13 5.70
CA TYR A 119 3.44 51.00 5.06
C TYR A 119 4.46 50.23 4.20
N ASP A 120 4.39 48.91 4.16
CA ASP A 120 5.38 48.10 3.45
C ASP A 120 4.98 47.93 1.99
N ILE A 121 5.93 48.12 1.06
CA ILE A 121 5.67 48.04 -0.38
C ILE A 121 5.95 46.63 -0.88
N TRP A 122 4.95 46.01 -1.50
CA TRP A 122 5.05 44.61 -1.96
C TRP A 122 5.45 44.57 -3.43
N ASN A 123 6.55 43.90 -3.75
CA ASN A 123 6.96 43.65 -5.13
C ASN A 123 6.59 42.21 -5.52
N ILE A 124 5.49 42.10 -6.27
CA ILE A 124 4.89 40.84 -6.69
C ILE A 124 5.07 40.69 -8.21
N LYS A 125 5.60 39.55 -8.65
CA LYS A 125 5.66 39.19 -10.06
C LYS A 125 4.93 37.88 -10.34
N TYR A 126 3.97 37.91 -11.26
CA TYR A 126 3.31 36.71 -11.76
C TYR A 126 4.11 36.09 -12.90
N LEU A 127 4.46 34.82 -12.75
CA LEU A 127 5.23 34.05 -13.72
C LEU A 127 4.33 32.94 -14.30
N SER A 128 3.63 33.26 -15.39
CA SER A 128 2.64 32.36 -16.01
C SER A 128 3.22 31.12 -16.70
N LYS A 129 4.49 31.18 -17.12
CA LYS A 129 5.20 30.07 -17.80
C LYS A 129 6.10 29.26 -16.86
N PHE A 130 6.15 29.63 -15.58
CA PHE A 130 7.03 29.02 -14.59
C PHE A 130 6.18 28.31 -13.54
N LYS A 131 6.50 27.05 -13.26
CA LYS A 131 5.71 26.20 -12.36
C LYS A 131 6.47 25.89 -11.08
N TRP A 132 5.72 25.46 -10.07
CA TRP A 132 6.28 24.98 -8.80
C TRP A 132 7.18 23.75 -8.99
N GLU A 133 6.86 22.91 -9.99
CA GLU A 133 7.66 21.75 -10.38
C GLU A 133 9.08 22.18 -10.74
N ASP A 134 9.23 23.21 -11.58
CA ASP A 134 10.53 23.76 -12.00
C ASP A 134 11.37 24.27 -10.81
N LEU A 135 10.74 24.87 -9.81
CA LEU A 135 11.45 25.36 -8.61
C LEU A 135 11.98 24.23 -7.72
N THR A 136 11.27 23.10 -7.69
CA THR A 136 11.60 21.95 -6.84
C THR A 136 12.24 20.80 -7.61
N GLU A 137 12.49 20.97 -8.91
CA GLU A 137 12.98 19.95 -9.83
C GLU A 137 14.29 19.32 -9.33
N GLU A 138 15.26 20.13 -8.92
CA GLU A 138 16.55 19.64 -8.43
C GLU A 138 16.39 18.80 -7.15
N ILE A 139 15.54 19.24 -6.22
CA ILE A 139 15.27 18.54 -4.96
C ILE A 139 14.55 17.22 -5.26
N ALA A 140 13.54 17.25 -6.13
CA ALA A 140 12.78 16.09 -6.56
C ALA A 140 13.67 15.06 -7.27
N TYR A 141 14.54 15.51 -8.18
CA TYR A 141 15.49 14.68 -8.89
C TYR A 141 16.45 13.97 -7.93
N LYS A 142 17.07 14.72 -7.00
CA LYS A 142 17.94 14.14 -5.97
C LYS A 142 17.21 13.15 -5.07
N HIS A 143 15.92 13.39 -4.76
CA HIS A 143 15.09 12.46 -4.00
C HIS A 143 14.84 11.17 -4.77
N ALA A 144 14.39 11.27 -6.02
CA ALA A 144 14.13 10.14 -6.88
C ALA A 144 15.38 9.26 -7.08
N LEU A 145 16.55 9.87 -7.28
CA LEU A 145 17.81 9.13 -7.37
C LEU A 145 18.14 8.37 -6.09
N ARG A 146 17.98 9.02 -4.92
CA ARG A 146 18.23 8.39 -3.63
C ARG A 146 17.29 7.21 -3.38
N GLU A 147 16.01 7.38 -3.68
CA GLU A 147 15.01 6.33 -3.56
C GLU A 147 15.32 5.16 -4.50
N GLN A 148 15.65 5.43 -5.76
CA GLN A 148 16.07 4.40 -6.72
C GLN A 148 17.27 3.61 -6.20
N LYS A 149 18.31 4.30 -5.74
CA LYS A 149 19.49 3.63 -5.15
C LYS A 149 19.11 2.76 -3.95
N LEU A 150 18.36 3.30 -3.01
CA LEU A 150 17.93 2.58 -1.80
C LEU A 150 17.06 1.36 -2.14
N THR A 151 16.15 1.48 -3.11
CA THR A 151 15.32 0.34 -3.56
C THR A 151 16.15 -0.76 -4.19
N LEU A 152 17.17 -0.41 -4.98
CA LEU A 152 18.11 -1.37 -5.55
C LEU A 152 18.89 -2.10 -4.46
N GLU A 153 19.43 -1.37 -3.47
CA GLU A 153 20.15 -1.95 -2.32
C GLU A 153 19.25 -2.90 -1.51
N ILE A 154 18.03 -2.48 -1.17
CA ILE A 154 17.06 -3.32 -0.47
C ILE A 154 16.69 -4.55 -1.31
N SER A 155 16.53 -4.41 -2.63
CA SER A 155 16.17 -5.53 -3.50
C SER A 155 17.30 -6.56 -3.59
N ALA A 156 18.56 -6.12 -3.59
CA ALA A 156 19.73 -6.99 -3.57
C ALA A 156 19.82 -7.75 -2.24
N ALA A 157 19.72 -7.04 -1.12
CA ALA A 157 19.73 -7.65 0.21
C ALA A 157 18.57 -8.63 0.42
N LYS A 158 17.36 -8.30 -0.08
CA LYS A 158 16.21 -9.21 -0.06
C LYS A 158 16.46 -10.47 -0.89
N ARG A 159 17.06 -10.33 -2.08
CA ARG A 159 17.40 -11.48 -2.94
C ARG A 159 18.39 -12.40 -2.24
N GLU A 160 19.43 -11.85 -1.64
CA GLU A 160 20.42 -12.61 -0.88
C GLU A 160 19.79 -13.30 0.33
N ARG A 161 19.00 -12.59 1.13
CA ARG A 161 18.27 -13.15 2.27
C ARG A 161 17.39 -14.32 1.84
N ASN A 162 16.56 -14.13 0.82
CA ASN A 162 15.63 -15.15 0.34
C ASN A 162 16.40 -16.38 -0.18
N PHE A 163 17.53 -16.16 -0.83
CA PHE A 163 18.41 -17.24 -1.26
C PHE A 163 18.97 -18.06 -0.08
N TYR A 164 19.33 -17.40 1.03
CA TYR A 164 19.76 -18.10 2.25
C TYR A 164 18.63 -18.86 2.91
N THR A 165 17.43 -18.28 3.03
CA THR A 165 16.28 -18.97 3.61
C THR A 165 15.94 -20.23 2.82
N ASP A 166 15.93 -20.15 1.49
CA ASP A 166 15.66 -21.29 0.61
C ASP A 166 16.69 -22.41 0.79
N LYS A 167 17.98 -22.06 0.96
CA LYS A 167 19.06 -23.04 1.20
C LYS A 167 18.92 -23.72 2.56
N VAL A 168 18.58 -22.96 3.60
CA VAL A 168 18.37 -23.51 4.94
C VAL A 168 17.18 -24.47 4.94
N ASP A 169 16.09 -24.11 4.28
CA ASP A 169 14.89 -24.97 4.21
C ASP A 169 15.16 -26.25 3.40
N LYS A 170 15.89 -26.16 2.28
CA LYS A 170 16.35 -27.34 1.53
C LYS A 170 17.24 -28.25 2.38
N SER A 171 18.18 -27.68 3.14
CA SER A 171 19.06 -28.45 4.02
C SER A 171 18.27 -29.22 5.08
N LYS A 172 17.34 -28.55 5.78
CA LYS A 172 16.42 -29.20 6.74
C LYS A 172 15.58 -30.30 6.09
N GLY A 173 15.13 -30.09 4.85
CA GLY A 173 14.44 -31.13 4.09
C GLY A 173 15.31 -32.35 3.81
N LEU A 174 16.56 -32.12 3.39
CA LEU A 174 17.53 -33.19 3.11
C LEU A 174 17.92 -33.97 4.38
N THR A 175 18.07 -33.32 5.53
CA THR A 175 18.39 -34.02 6.79
C THR A 175 17.26 -34.95 7.19
N VAL A 176 16.01 -34.49 7.14
CA VAL A 176 14.83 -35.33 7.44
C VAL A 176 14.74 -36.51 6.47
N ILE A 177 15.01 -36.30 5.19
CA ILE A 177 15.04 -37.38 4.19
C ILE A 177 16.15 -38.38 4.51
N GLN A 178 17.37 -37.92 4.79
CA GLN A 178 18.50 -38.79 5.12
C GLN A 178 18.24 -39.62 6.39
N GLU A 179 17.63 -39.03 7.41
CA GLU A 179 17.23 -39.73 8.63
C GLU A 179 16.22 -40.85 8.32
N ARG A 180 15.18 -40.55 7.52
CA ARG A 180 14.20 -41.56 7.08
C ARG A 180 14.86 -42.69 6.30
N VAL A 181 15.74 -42.38 5.35
CA VAL A 181 16.47 -43.38 4.56
C VAL A 181 17.33 -44.28 5.45
N LYS A 182 18.04 -43.71 6.43
CA LYS A 182 18.86 -44.48 7.39
C LYS A 182 18.01 -45.43 8.24
N VAL A 183 16.83 -45.00 8.70
CA VAL A 183 15.92 -45.86 9.49
C VAL A 183 15.41 -47.03 8.64
N VAL A 184 14.94 -46.75 7.43
CA VAL A 184 14.46 -47.77 6.49
C VAL A 184 15.56 -48.78 6.15
N GLN A 185 16.80 -48.31 5.94
CA GLN A 185 17.91 -49.19 5.63
C GLN A 185 18.34 -50.05 6.82
N LYS A 186 18.30 -49.53 8.05
CA LYS A 186 18.52 -50.32 9.27
C LYS A 186 17.46 -51.41 9.45
N GLN A 187 16.18 -51.08 9.21
CA GLN A 187 15.08 -52.07 9.26
C GLN A 187 15.30 -53.19 8.22
N LYS A 188 15.66 -52.82 6.99
CA LYS A 188 15.94 -53.81 5.92
C LYS A 188 17.14 -54.71 6.21
N VAL A 189 18.19 -54.19 6.85
CA VAL A 189 19.36 -55.00 7.26
C VAL A 189 19.00 -55.97 8.39
N GLN A 190 18.09 -55.59 9.28
CA GLN A 190 17.62 -56.43 10.39
C GLN A 190 16.65 -57.54 9.93
N GLU A 191 15.86 -57.28 8.89
CA GLU A 191 15.08 -58.31 8.18
C GLU A 191 15.99 -59.27 7.40
N GLN A 192 17.04 -58.79 6.73
CA GLN A 192 17.96 -59.66 5.99
C GLN A 192 18.90 -60.50 6.89
N SER A 193 19.25 -60.03 8.09
CA SER A 193 20.06 -60.81 9.05
C SER A 193 19.26 -61.88 9.80
N SER A 194 17.92 -61.77 9.82
CA SER A 194 17.02 -62.79 10.35
C SER A 194 16.67 -63.88 9.32
N GLU A 195 16.91 -63.66 8.02
CA GLU A 195 16.70 -64.65 6.95
C GLU A 195 17.87 -65.65 6.76
N ILE A 196 19.03 -65.47 7.41
CA ILE A 196 20.23 -66.34 7.21
C ILE A 196 20.30 -67.53 8.20
N ASN A 197 19.44 -67.59 9.23
CA ASN A 197 19.33 -68.73 10.14
C ASN A 197 17.93 -69.36 10.13
N SER A 198 17.57 -69.97 9.01
CA SER A 198 16.47 -70.93 8.95
C SER A 198 16.60 -71.80 7.69
N ASP A 199 16.83 -73.10 7.88
CA ASP A 199 16.71 -74.14 6.85
C ASP A 199 15.25 -74.23 6.32
N PRO A 200 15.02 -74.81 5.13
CA PRO A 200 13.82 -74.55 4.33
C PRO A 200 12.59 -75.33 4.83
N GLN A 201 11.51 -74.61 5.16
CA GLN A 201 10.15 -75.16 5.19
C GLN A 201 9.17 -74.33 4.36
N VAL A 202 8.69 -75.00 3.30
CA VAL A 202 7.45 -74.89 2.52
C VAL A 202 6.47 -73.73 2.82
N ASP A 203 6.33 -72.88 1.80
CA ASP A 203 5.15 -72.13 1.31
C ASP A 203 4.03 -71.76 2.29
N GLN A 204 3.97 -70.46 2.62
CA GLN A 204 2.77 -69.62 2.45
C GLN A 204 3.19 -68.21 2.00
N GLN A 205 2.87 -67.85 0.76
CA GLN A 205 3.06 -66.49 0.25
C GLN A 205 2.01 -65.56 0.87
N GLU A 206 2.40 -64.77 1.87
CA GLU A 206 1.58 -63.60 2.25
C GLU A 206 1.61 -62.56 1.12
N PRO A 207 0.44 -62.00 0.73
CA PRO A 207 0.37 -61.09 -0.39
C PRO A 207 1.18 -59.83 -0.07
N LYS A 208 2.11 -59.51 -0.94
CA LYS A 208 3.00 -58.33 -0.84
C LYS A 208 2.13 -57.08 -0.76
N VAL A 209 1.92 -56.57 0.46
CA VAL A 209 1.16 -55.35 0.73
C VAL A 209 1.96 -54.18 0.17
N ILE A 210 1.63 -53.78 -1.06
CA ILE A 210 2.16 -52.55 -1.66
C ILE A 210 1.66 -51.41 -0.79
N PRO A 211 2.53 -50.61 -0.15
CA PRO A 211 2.08 -49.52 0.69
C PRO A 211 1.27 -48.54 -0.17
N GLN A 212 -0.03 -48.43 0.13
CA GLN A 212 -0.89 -47.40 -0.45
C GLN A 212 -0.51 -46.07 0.18
N PHE A 213 0.38 -45.34 -0.51
CA PHE A 213 0.68 -43.97 -0.13
C PHE A 213 -0.61 -43.16 -0.24
N GLN A 214 -1.04 -42.53 0.85
CA GLN A 214 -2.16 -41.61 0.78
C GLN A 214 -1.76 -40.45 -0.11
N GLN A 215 -2.24 -40.46 -1.35
CA GLN A 215 -2.15 -39.30 -2.21
C GLN A 215 -2.86 -38.16 -1.50
N THR A 216 -2.10 -37.16 -1.08
CA THR A 216 -2.69 -35.89 -0.67
C THR A 216 -3.53 -35.42 -1.84
N ARG A 217 -4.83 -35.20 -1.59
CA ARG A 217 -5.69 -34.61 -2.62
C ARG A 217 -5.03 -33.30 -3.03
N PRO A 218 -4.84 -33.04 -4.34
CA PRO A 218 -4.24 -31.79 -4.77
C PRO A 218 -5.02 -30.66 -4.12
N VAL A 219 -4.29 -29.79 -3.40
CA VAL A 219 -4.84 -28.57 -2.83
C VAL A 219 -5.55 -27.87 -3.98
N LYS A 220 -6.87 -27.68 -3.87
CA LYS A 220 -7.62 -26.95 -4.87
C LYS A 220 -6.96 -25.57 -4.95
N ASP A 221 -6.51 -25.20 -6.15
CA ASP A 221 -6.11 -23.83 -6.41
C ASP A 221 -7.37 -22.96 -6.30
N ASP A 222 -7.72 -22.55 -5.07
CA ASP A 222 -8.76 -21.56 -4.81
C ASP A 222 -8.31 -20.16 -5.29
N SER A 223 -7.11 -20.07 -5.89
CA SER A 223 -6.77 -19.01 -6.83
C SER A 223 -7.55 -19.19 -8.14
N ALA A 224 -8.87 -19.00 -8.05
CA ALA A 224 -9.71 -18.58 -9.16
C ALA A 224 -9.34 -17.15 -9.60
N GLN A 225 -8.05 -16.88 -9.83
CA GLN A 225 -7.71 -16.04 -10.95
C GLN A 225 -7.88 -16.94 -12.15
N THR A 226 -9.02 -16.79 -12.82
CA THR A 226 -9.25 -17.21 -14.18
C THR A 226 -8.00 -16.85 -14.98
N LYS A 227 -7.05 -17.79 -15.11
CA LYS A 227 -6.03 -17.68 -16.15
C LYS A 227 -6.87 -17.54 -17.40
N LEU A 228 -6.82 -16.38 -18.06
CA LEU A 228 -7.49 -16.12 -19.33
C LEU A 228 -6.96 -17.17 -20.29
N ARG A 229 -7.57 -18.36 -20.28
CA ARG A 229 -7.33 -19.40 -21.25
C ARG A 229 -7.92 -18.83 -22.51
N MET A 230 -7.04 -18.40 -23.40
CA MET A 230 -7.41 -18.05 -24.77
C MET A 230 -8.34 -19.15 -25.28
N SER A 231 -9.43 -18.76 -25.93
CA SER A 231 -10.42 -19.72 -26.39
C SER A 231 -9.74 -20.78 -27.25
N ARG A 232 -10.23 -22.01 -27.15
CA ARG A 232 -9.66 -23.17 -27.86
C ARG A 232 -9.58 -22.90 -29.37
N ASP A 233 -10.51 -22.11 -29.91
CA ASP A 233 -10.56 -21.71 -31.31
C ASP A 233 -9.43 -20.71 -31.68
N VAL A 234 -9.03 -19.83 -30.77
CA VAL A 234 -7.88 -18.92 -30.96
C VAL A 234 -6.58 -19.70 -30.94
N LEU A 235 -6.43 -20.68 -30.05
CA LEU A 235 -5.26 -21.56 -30.03
C LEU A 235 -5.20 -22.46 -31.27
N ALA A 236 -6.35 -22.94 -31.75
CA ALA A 236 -6.44 -23.71 -32.99
C ALA A 236 -6.09 -22.86 -34.22
N GLY A 237 -6.43 -21.56 -34.26
CA GLY A 237 -6.03 -20.67 -35.35
C GLY A 237 -4.54 -20.29 -35.35
N VAL A 238 -3.89 -20.24 -34.18
CA VAL A 238 -2.47 -19.88 -34.04
C VAL A 238 -1.54 -21.09 -34.23
N PHE A 239 -1.94 -22.27 -33.76
CA PHE A 239 -1.11 -23.49 -33.83
C PHE A 239 -1.61 -24.52 -34.86
N GLY A 240 -2.85 -24.40 -35.34
CA GLY A 240 -3.41 -25.23 -36.40
C GLY A 240 -3.26 -24.56 -37.77
N GLY A 241 -2.01 -24.39 -38.20
CA GLY A 241 -1.71 -24.04 -39.58
C GLY A 241 -1.56 -25.31 -40.43
N LYS A 242 -2.38 -25.40 -41.50
CA LYS A 242 -2.31 -26.26 -42.71
C LYS A 242 -1.81 -27.70 -42.57
#